data_AF-A0A9N8P4L8-F1
#
_entry.id   AF-A0A9N8P4L8-F1
#
_cell.length_a   1.000
_cell.length_b   1.000
_cell.length_c   1.000
_cell.angle_alpha   90.00
_cell.angle_beta   90.00
_cell.angle_gamma   90.00
#
_symmetry.space_group_name_H-M   'P 1'
#
loop_
_entity.id
_entity.type
_entity.pdbx_description
1 polymer ?
#
loop_
_entity_poly.entity_id
_entity_poly.type
_entity_poly.pdbx_seq_one_letter_code
_entity_poly.pdbx_strand_id
1 'polypeptide(L)' 'MDDFKSENGSYVGTCPWAYGGLYRPETQHANAFGEVWAGDPPHEAPGWYDLYDTDEAMNIVHRQQQDIAKFLGKGQ' A
#
# COMPACT_ATOMS: atom_id res chain seq x y z
N MET A 1 21.28 3.96 -3.15
CA MET A 1 20.13 3.03 -3.11
C MET A 1 20.61 1.58 -3.16
N ASP A 2 21.68 1.30 -3.90
CA ASP A 2 22.27 -0.04 -4.01
C ASP A 2 22.80 -0.63 -2.69
N ASP A 3 23.24 0.21 -1.75
CA ASP A 3 23.75 -0.25 -0.45
C ASP A 3 22.68 -0.96 0.40
N PHE A 4 21.42 -0.50 0.32
CA PHE A 4 20.30 -1.08 1.05
C PHE A 4 19.89 -2.47 0.55
N LYS A 5 20.07 -2.74 -0.75
CA LYS A 5 19.77 -4.03 -1.41
C LYS A 5 21.06 -4.79 -1.75
N SER A 6 22.09 -4.64 -0.92
CA SER A 6 23.30 -5.46 -1.00
C SER A 6 23.12 -6.77 -0.22
N GLU A 7 24.03 -7.73 -0.38
CA GLU A 7 23.99 -9.00 0.38
C GLU A 7 24.02 -8.78 1.90
N ASN A 8 24.67 -7.70 2.37
CA ASN A 8 24.71 -7.27 3.77
C ASN A 8 23.84 -6.03 4.03
N GLY A 9 22.91 -5.74 3.12
CA GLY A 9 22.03 -4.58 3.19
C GLY A 9 21.02 -4.70 4.33
N SER A 10 20.55 -3.56 4.83
CA SER A 10 19.63 -3.49 5.97
C SER A 10 18.14 -3.44 5.60
N TYR A 11 17.81 -3.53 4.31
CA TYR A 11 16.42 -3.43 3.86
C TYR A 11 15.65 -4.74 4.07
N VAL A 12 14.57 -4.68 4.84
CA VAL A 12 13.70 -5.83 5.17
C VAL A 12 12.27 -5.71 4.64
N GLY A 13 11.96 -4.63 3.91
CA GLY A 13 10.64 -4.40 3.32
C GLY A 13 10.03 -3.04 3.65
N THR A 14 8.86 -2.78 3.07
CA THR A 14 8.03 -1.59 3.29
C THR A 14 6.55 -1.95 3.18
N CYS A 15 5.68 -1.23 3.89
CA CYS A 15 4.23 -1.34 3.77
C CYS A 15 3.62 0.06 3.61
N PRO A 16 3.06 0.41 2.44
CA PRO A 16 2.36 1.67 2.24
C PRO A 16 1.11 1.76 3.12
N TRP A 17 0.85 2.96 3.65
CA TRP A 17 -0.40 3.29 4.33
C TRP A 17 -1.29 4.08 3.35
N ALA A 18 -2.47 3.58 2.97
CA ALA A 18 -3.02 2.24 3.23
C ALA A 18 -3.81 1.75 2.02
N TYR A 19 -4.14 0.45 1.97
CA TYR A 19 -4.94 -0.09 0.87
C TYR A 19 -6.44 0.15 1.13
N GLY A 20 -7.03 1.13 0.43
CA GLY A 20 -8.46 1.43 0.49
C GLY A 20 -9.32 0.58 -0.46
N GLY A 21 -8.70 0.02 -1.51
CA GLY A 21 -9.35 -0.96 -2.38
C GLY A 21 -10.53 -0.38 -3.17
N LEU A 22 -11.71 -1.03 -3.08
CA LEU A 22 -12.91 -0.68 -3.86
C LEU A 22 -13.70 0.50 -3.30
N TYR A 23 -13.45 0.86 -2.04
CA TYR A 23 -14.10 1.99 -1.37
C TYR A 23 -13.80 3.31 -2.10
N ARG A 24 -14.74 4.29 -2.06
CA ARG A 24 -14.54 5.66 -2.58
C ARG A 24 -15.20 6.69 -1.65
N PRO A 25 -14.52 7.81 -1.29
CA PRO A 25 -15.08 8.87 -0.45
C PRO A 25 -16.35 9.51 -1.00
N GLU A 26 -16.48 9.60 -2.32
CA GLU A 26 -17.60 10.25 -3.01
C GLU A 26 -18.90 9.43 -2.94
N THR A 27 -18.79 8.12 -2.72
CA THR A 27 -19.93 7.18 -2.69
C THR A 27 -20.03 6.43 -1.37
N GLN A 28 -19.39 6.94 -0.32
CA GLN A 28 -19.29 6.26 0.96
C GLN A 28 -20.66 6.07 1.63
N HIS A 29 -20.85 4.89 2.22
CA HIS A 29 -22.00 4.58 3.05
C HIS A 29 -21.53 3.85 4.30
N ALA A 30 -21.89 4.40 5.47
CA ALA A 30 -21.63 3.73 6.74
C ALA A 30 -22.44 2.44 6.83
N ASN A 31 -21.81 1.38 7.36
CA ASN A 31 -22.50 0.13 7.67
C ASN A 31 -23.37 0.27 8.94
N ALA A 32 -24.00 -0.81 9.39
CA ALA A 32 -24.89 -0.83 10.56
C ALA A 32 -24.21 -0.41 11.89
N PHE A 33 -22.88 -0.34 11.93
CA PHE A 33 -22.09 0.09 13.08
C PHE A 33 -21.61 1.55 12.97
N GLY A 34 -21.98 2.26 11.91
CA GLY A 34 -21.50 3.62 11.66
C GLY A 34 -20.12 3.68 11.00
N GLU A 35 -19.56 2.55 10.57
CA GLU A 35 -18.21 2.47 10.02
C GLU A 35 -18.21 2.49 8.49
N VAL A 36 -17.22 3.18 7.92
CA VAL A 36 -16.86 3.13 6.51
C VAL A 36 -15.52 2.43 6.41
N TRP A 37 -15.48 1.25 5.76
CA TRP A 37 -14.24 0.50 5.60
C TRP A 37 -13.38 1.13 4.51
N ALA A 38 -12.26 1.68 4.94
CA ALA A 38 -11.22 2.32 4.15
C ALA A 38 -9.86 1.93 4.73
N GLY A 39 -8.77 2.34 4.09
CA GLY A 39 -7.44 2.33 4.69
C GLY A 39 -7.26 3.49 5.67
N ASP A 40 -7.88 4.64 5.40
CA ASP A 40 -7.92 5.78 6.33
C ASP A 40 -8.86 5.48 7.53
N PRO A 41 -8.38 5.60 8.78
CA PRO A 41 -9.20 5.41 9.98
C PRO A 41 -10.21 6.55 10.19
N PRO A 42 -11.29 6.34 10.97
CA PRO A 42 -12.43 7.26 11.06
C PRO A 42 -12.15 8.62 11.72
N HIS A 43 -10.93 8.83 12.25
CA HIS A 43 -10.49 10.12 12.79
C HIS A 43 -9.73 10.97 11.76
N GLU A 44 -9.49 10.43 10.58
CA GLU A 44 -8.81 11.06 9.44
C GLU A 44 -9.84 11.45 8.38
N ALA A 45 -9.46 12.37 7.48
CA ALA A 45 -10.33 12.74 6.38
C ALA A 45 -10.51 11.53 5.42
N PRO A 46 -11.73 11.25 4.93
CA PRO A 46 -11.94 10.15 4.00
C PRO A 46 -11.13 10.30 2.70
N GLY A 47 -10.33 9.29 2.34
CA GLY A 47 -9.51 9.30 1.13
C GLY A 47 -8.25 10.14 1.22
N TRP A 48 -7.75 10.40 2.43
CA TRP A 48 -6.55 11.18 2.67
C TRP A 48 -5.30 10.45 2.15
N TYR A 49 -5.13 9.17 2.47
CA TYR A 49 -3.97 8.36 2.07
C TYR A 49 -4.34 7.00 1.46
N ASP A 50 -5.62 6.72 1.25
CA ASP A 50 -6.06 5.52 0.56
C ASP A 50 -5.41 5.33 -0.82
N LEU A 51 -4.90 4.11 -1.03
CA LEU A 51 -4.56 3.57 -2.34
C LEU A 51 -5.75 2.78 -2.88
N TYR A 52 -6.39 3.29 -3.92
CA TYR A 52 -7.51 2.61 -4.56
C TYR A 52 -7.03 1.57 -5.56
N ASP A 53 -7.86 0.54 -5.80
CA ASP A 53 -7.56 -0.55 -6.72
C ASP A 53 -7.25 -0.10 -8.16
N THR A 54 -7.78 1.05 -8.56
CA THR A 54 -7.59 1.64 -9.90
C THR A 54 -6.46 2.66 -9.99
N ASP A 55 -5.78 2.99 -8.88
CA ASP A 55 -4.75 4.03 -8.87
C ASP A 55 -3.46 3.58 -9.56
N GLU A 56 -2.79 4.49 -10.27
CA GLU A 56 -1.43 4.24 -10.77
C GLU A 56 -0.45 3.92 -9.64
N ALA A 57 -0.72 4.39 -8.42
CA ALA A 57 0.05 4.04 -7.24
C ALA A 57 0.11 2.51 -7.01
N MET A 58 -0.96 1.77 -7.32
CA MET A 58 -0.95 0.31 -7.23
C MET A 58 0.00 -0.34 -8.23
N ASN A 59 0.13 0.24 -9.43
CA ASN A 59 1.13 -0.20 -10.41
C ASN A 59 2.56 0.10 -9.93
N ILE A 60 2.78 1.22 -9.23
CA ILE A 60 4.08 1.54 -8.60
C ILE A 60 4.41 0.51 -7.52
N VAL A 61 3.46 0.22 -6.61
CA VAL A 61 3.64 -0.79 -5.55
C VAL A 61 3.90 -2.18 -6.15
N HIS A 62 3.21 -2.55 -7.22
CA HIS A 62 3.44 -3.83 -7.91
C HIS A 62 4.86 -3.91 -8.50
N ARG A 63 5.32 -2.85 -9.18
CA ARG A 63 6.69 -2.80 -9.72
C ARG A 63 7.74 -2.86 -8.61
N GLN A 64 7.52 -2.19 -7.48
CA GLN A 64 8.40 -2.28 -6.32
C GLN A 64 8.44 -3.71 -5.77
N GLN A 65 7.27 -4.34 -5.61
CA GLN A 65 7.18 -5.73 -5.12
C GLN A 65 7.96 -6.69 -6.03
N GLN A 66 7.81 -6.57 -7.36
CA GLN A 66 8.55 -7.39 -8.32
C GLN A 66 10.07 -7.16 -8.23
N ASP A 67 10.51 -5.92 -8.07
CA ASP A 67 11.93 -5.58 -7.92
C ASP A 67 12.52 -6.20 -6.65
N ILE A 68 11.82 -6.09 -5.51
CA ILE A 68 12.25 -6.71 -4.25
C ILE A 68 12.22 -8.23 -4.34
N ALA A 69 11.22 -8.84 -4.98
CA ALA A 69 11.18 -10.29 -5.18
C ALA A 69 12.38 -10.79 -6.00
N LYS A 70 12.79 -10.06 -7.04
CA LYS A 70 14.00 -10.35 -7.82
C LYS A 70 15.28 -10.20 -6.99
N PHE A 71 15.35 -9.20 -6.11
CA PHE A 71 16.48 -9.03 -5.20
C PHE A 71 16.60 -10.23 -4.24
N LEU A 72 15.51 -10.62 -3.58
CA LEU A 72 15.50 -11.74 -2.63
C LEU A 72 15.78 -13.09 -3.30
N GLY A 73 15.30 -13.30 -4.54
CA GLY A 73 15.52 -14.52 -5.30
C GLY A 73 16.96 -14.74 -5.80
N LYS A 74 17.82 -13.71 -5.79
CA LYS A 74 19.25 -13.85 -6.15
C LYS A 74 20.11 -14.44 -5.02
N GLY A 75 19.59 -14.48 -3.80
CA GLY A 75 20.29 -15.02 -2.62
C GLY A 75 19.97 -16.48 -2.30
N GLN A 76 19.22 -17.18 -3.16
CA GLN A 76 18.94 -18.63 -3.05
C GLN A 76 19.75 -19.44 -4.06
#